data_AF-A0A534Q175-F1
#
_entry.id   AF-A0A534Q175-F1
#
_cell.length_a   1.000
_cell.length_b   1.000
_cell.length_c   1.000
_cell.angle_alpha   90.00
_cell.angle_beta   90.00
_cell.angle_gamma   90.00
#
_symmetry.space_group_name_H-M   'P 1'
#
loop_
_entity.id
_entity.type
_entity.pdbx_description
1 polymer ?
#
loop_
_entity_poly.entity_id
_entity_poly.type
_entity_poly.pdbx_seq_one_letter_code
_entity_poly.pdbx_strand_id
1 'polypeptide(L)'
;MALSGTLKDFGIADILQLIGHQTKTGRLTLKTGTEEVEVFFIDGNVVFASERQRNSKNLLGNLLLRADLLSKEQLDEALSVQQRTLKRLGDILVEGGQVT
;
A
#
# COMPACT_ATOMS: atom_id res chain seq x y z
N MET A 1 12.81 15.92 4.35
CA MET A 1 13.52 14.62 4.32
C MET A 1 14.45 14.62 5.53
N ALA A 2 14.31 13.68 6.48
CA ALA A 2 15.02 13.83 7.76
C ALA A 2 15.82 12.60 8.23
N LEU A 3 15.58 11.38 7.72
CA LEU A 3 16.27 10.20 8.22
C LEU A 3 16.58 9.21 7.06
N SER A 4 17.87 8.97 6.82
CA SER A 4 18.37 7.91 5.95
C SER A 4 19.67 7.39 6.58
N GLY A 5 19.77 6.07 6.79
CA GLY A 5 20.90 5.47 7.50
C GLY A 5 20.78 3.95 7.58
N THR A 6 21.69 3.31 8.33
CA THR A 6 21.65 1.86 8.55
C THR A 6 21.10 1.51 9.93
N LEU A 7 20.43 0.35 10.05
CA LEU A 7 19.93 -0.14 11.35
C LEU A 7 21.05 -0.54 12.32
N LYS A 8 22.32 -0.53 11.89
CA LYS A 8 23.47 -0.82 12.76
C LYS A 8 23.80 0.38 13.66
N ASP A 9 23.55 1.59 13.16
CA ASP A 9 23.87 2.83 13.87
C ASP A 9 22.68 3.32 14.72
N PHE A 10 21.45 2.93 14.31
CA PHE A 10 20.21 3.28 14.99
C PHE A 10 19.29 2.06 15.02
N GLY A 11 18.93 1.60 16.21
CA GLY A 11 18.02 0.47 16.36
C GLY A 11 16.65 0.80 15.75
N ILE A 12 15.96 -0.20 15.20
CA ILE A 12 14.62 0.02 14.61
C ILE A 12 13.65 0.60 15.64
N ALA A 13 13.74 0.16 16.91
CA ALA A 13 12.92 0.68 18.00
C ALA A 13 13.15 2.19 18.20
N ASP A 14 14.40 2.66 18.13
CA ASP A 14 14.75 4.07 18.28
C ASP A 14 14.16 4.91 17.15
N ILE A 15 14.16 4.39 15.91
CA ILE A 15 13.54 5.07 14.75
C ILE A 15 12.03 5.19 14.96
N LEU A 16 11.36 4.11 15.38
CA LEU A 16 9.92 4.12 15.64
C LEU A 16 9.56 5.08 16.77
N GLN A 17 10.32 5.06 17.86
CA GLN A 17 10.15 5.97 19.00
C GLN A 17 10.37 7.42 18.59
N LEU A 18 11.38 7.72 17.77
CA LEU A 18 11.66 9.06 17.27
C LEU A 18 10.50 9.59 16.43
N ILE A 19 9.96 8.77 15.52
CA ILE A 19 8.81 9.12 14.67
C ILE A 19 7.58 9.40 15.54
N GLY A 20 7.33 8.54 16.54
CA GLY A 20 6.25 8.71 17.51
C GLY A 20 6.38 10.01 18.31
N HIS A 21 7.55 10.26 18.90
CA HIS A 21 7.81 11.44 19.72
C HIS A 21 7.74 12.76 18.93
N GLN A 22 8.16 12.73 17.67
CA GLN A 22 8.08 13.90 16.77
C GLN A 22 6.73 14.01 16.04
N THR A 23 5.76 13.15 16.36
CA THR A 23 4.43 13.09 15.75
C THR A 23 4.47 13.20 14.23
N LYS A 24 5.42 12.50 13.59
CA LYS A 24 5.62 12.59 12.14
C LYS A 24 4.57 11.75 11.41
N THR A 25 4.02 12.31 10.34
CA THR A 25 3.17 11.61 9.36
C THR A 25 3.99 11.35 8.11
N GLY A 26 3.92 10.13 7.58
CA GLY A 26 4.67 9.75 6.38
C GLY A 26 4.89 8.25 6.27
N ARG A 27 5.91 7.87 5.49
CA ARG A 27 6.32 6.46 5.32
C ARG A 27 7.78 6.28 5.69
N LEU A 28 8.05 5.17 6.38
CA LEU A 28 9.38 4.64 6.62
C LEU A 28 9.60 3.47 5.67
N THR A 29 10.64 3.53 4.84
CA THR A 29 11.00 2.45 3.94
C THR A 29 12.20 1.69 4.49
N LEU A 30 12.03 0.41 4.77
CA LEU A 30 13.07 -0.50 5.22
C LEU A 30 13.45 -1.42 4.06
N LYS A 31 14.74 -1.58 3.82
CA LYS A 31 15.26 -2.39 2.72
C LYS A 31 16.26 -3.40 3.23
N THR A 32 16.05 -4.67 2.88
CA THR A 32 16.96 -5.77 3.22
C THR A 32 17.17 -6.62 1.96
N GLY A 33 18.33 -6.49 1.33
CA GLY A 33 18.60 -7.18 0.06
C GLY A 33 17.58 -6.78 -1.02
N THR A 34 16.78 -7.74 -1.49
CA THR A 34 15.71 -7.56 -2.48
C THR A 34 14.36 -7.24 -1.86
N GLU A 35 14.23 -7.35 -0.54
CA GLU A 35 12.99 -7.09 0.17
C GLU A 35 12.90 -5.60 0.55
N GLU A 36 11.71 -5.06 0.38
CA GLU A 36 11.39 -3.69 0.75
C GLU A 36 10.05 -3.68 1.49
N VAL A 37 10.06 -3.12 2.70
CA VAL A 37 8.89 -2.96 3.56
C VAL A 37 8.64 -1.47 3.74
N GLU A 38 7.39 -1.05 3.62
CA GLU A 38 6.93 0.30 3.92
C GLU A 38 6.05 0.26 5.16
N VAL A 39 6.37 1.10 6.14
CA VAL A 39 5.54 1.34 7.33
C VAL A 39 4.99 2.76 7.25
N PHE A 40 3.69 2.91 7.41
CA PHE A 40 2.96 4.17 7.29
C PHE A 40 2.60 4.68 8.66
N PHE A 41 2.84 5.98 8.87
CA PHE A 41 2.59 6.69 10.11
C PHE A 41 1.64 7.84 9.90
N ILE A 42 0.70 8.02 10.85
CA ILE A 42 -0.15 9.20 10.98
C ILE A 42 -0.03 9.67 12.43
N ASP A 43 0.39 10.92 12.60
CA ASP A 43 0.57 11.59 13.89
C ASP A 43 1.48 10.78 14.83
N GLY A 44 2.55 10.19 14.29
CA GLY A 44 3.49 9.35 15.01
C GLY A 44 3.02 7.90 15.25
N ASN A 45 1.78 7.56 14.92
CA ASN A 45 1.22 6.21 15.10
C ASN A 45 1.38 5.37 13.84
N VAL A 46 1.76 4.09 13.99
CA VAL A 46 1.75 3.13 12.89
C VAL A 46 0.31 2.82 12.51
N VAL A 47 -0.07 3.10 11.26
CA VAL A 47 -1.42 2.83 10.75
C VAL A 47 -1.47 1.67 9.76
N PHE A 48 -0.34 1.36 9.12
CA PHE A 48 -0.26 0.30 8.12
C PHE A 48 1.19 -0.12 7.90
N ALA A 49 1.40 -1.38 7.52
CA ALA A 49 2.69 -1.88 7.05
C ALA A 49 2.46 -2.80 5.85
N SER A 50 3.31 -2.70 4.84
CA SER A 50 3.24 -3.57 3.66
C SER A 50 4.60 -3.83 3.06
N GLU A 51 4.76 -5.02 2.49
CA GLU A 51 5.85 -5.31 1.57
C GLU A 51 5.57 -4.69 0.19
N ARG A 52 6.61 -4.10 -0.41
CA ARG A 52 6.53 -3.49 -1.74
C ARG A 52 6.39 -4.54 -2.84
N GLN A 53 6.90 -5.75 -2.63
CA GLN A 53 6.65 -6.88 -3.52
C GLN A 53 5.23 -7.42 -3.30
N ARG A 54 4.23 -6.64 -3.71
CA ARG A 54 2.90 -7.19 -3.96
C ARG A 54 3.02 -8.15 -5.14
N ASN A 55 2.99 -9.45 -4.85
CA ASN A 55 2.81 -10.46 -5.87
C ASN A 55 1.60 -10.04 -6.72
N SER A 56 1.79 -9.75 -8.01
CA SER A 56 0.71 -9.22 -8.88
C SER A 56 -0.52 -10.12 -8.86
N LYS A 57 -0.32 -11.41 -8.56
CA LYS A 57 -1.37 -12.41 -8.35
C LYS A 57 -2.38 -12.06 -7.24
N ASN A 58 -1.98 -11.26 -6.26
CA ASN A 58 -2.81 -10.89 -5.10
C ASN A 58 -3.47 -9.50 -5.27
N LEU A 59 -3.33 -8.87 -6.43
CA LEU A 59 -4.08 -7.64 -6.73
C LEU A 59 -5.56 -7.96 -6.83
N LEU A 60 -6.41 -7.11 -6.25
CA LEU A 60 -7.86 -7.30 -6.20
C LEU A 60 -8.46 -7.63 -7.57
N GLY A 61 -8.12 -6.88 -8.62
CA GLY A 61 -8.60 -7.15 -9.98
C GLY A 61 -8.22 -8.54 -10.49
N ASN A 62 -7.00 -9.00 -10.23
CA ASN A 62 -6.55 -10.34 -10.63
C ASN A 62 -7.22 -11.45 -9.80
N LEU A 63 -7.52 -11.19 -8.53
CA LEU A 63 -8.26 -12.13 -7.69
C LEU A 63 -9.70 -12.28 -8.18
N LEU A 64 -10.37 -11.17 -8.49
CA LEU A 64 -11.75 -11.16 -9.00
C LEU A 64 -11.86 -11.81 -10.38
N LEU A 65 -10.90 -11.53 -11.29
CA LEU A 65 -10.82 -12.21 -12.59
C LEU A 65 -10.66 -13.72 -12.44
N ARG A 66 -9.79 -14.17 -11.52
CA ARG A 66 -9.55 -15.61 -11.29
C ARG A 66 -10.71 -16.32 -10.62
N ALA A 67 -11.51 -15.59 -9.85
CA ALA A 67 -12.71 -16.11 -9.23
C ALA A 67 -13.92 -16.10 -10.19
N ASP A 68 -13.74 -15.68 -11.46
CA ASP A 68 -14.81 -15.48 -12.45
C ASP A 68 -15.93 -14.54 -11.95
N LEU A 69 -15.62 -13.67 -10.97
CA LEU A 69 -16.54 -12.65 -10.45
C LEU A 69 -16.52 -11.37 -11.29
N LEU A 70 -15.56 -11.25 -12.20
CA LEU A 70 -15.38 -10.08 -13.04
C LEU A 70 -14.82 -10.51 -14.39
N SER A 71 -15.27 -9.90 -15.49
CA SER A 71 -14.67 -10.11 -16.82
C SER A 71 -13.45 -9.20 -17.03
N LYS A 72 -12.61 -9.55 -18.02
CA LYS A 72 -11.44 -8.72 -18.36
C LYS A 72 -11.85 -7.32 -18.81
N GLU A 73 -12.92 -7.24 -19.60
CA GLU A 73 -13.47 -6.00 -20.12
C GLU A 73 -13.97 -5.10 -18.97
N GLN A 74 -14.66 -5.68 -17.99
CA GLN A 74 -15.11 -4.96 -16.80
C GLN A 74 -13.92 -4.46 -15.95
N LEU A 75 -12.84 -5.24 -15.85
CA LEU A 75 -11.64 -4.79 -15.15
C LEU A 75 -10.98 -3.62 -15.87
N ASP A 76 -10.84 -3.71 -17.19
CA ASP A 76 -10.18 -2.70 -17.99
C ASP A 76 -10.95 -1.36 -17.97
N GLU A 77 -12.29 -1.42 -17.95
CA GLU A 77 -13.15 -0.24 -17.74
C GLU A 77 -12.94 0.37 -16.34
N ALA A 78 -12.99 -0.44 -15.28
CA ALA A 78 -12.80 0.03 -13.92
C ALA A 78 -11.39 0.62 -13.69
N LEU A 79 -10.36 0.03 -14.30
CA LEU A 79 -8.99 0.58 -14.28
C LEU A 79 -8.88 1.91 -15.03
N SER A 80 -9.61 2.06 -16.14
CA SER A 80 -9.68 3.33 -16.88
C SER A 80 -10.35 4.43 -16.06
N VAL A 81 -11.42 4.11 -15.33
CA VAL A 81 -12.06 5.03 -14.38
C VAL A 81 -11.13 5.37 -13.22
N GLN A 82 -10.42 4.38 -12.67
CA GLN A 82 -9.43 4.57 -11.61
C GLN A 82 -8.34 5.56 -12.03
N GLN A 83 -7.79 5.43 -13.24
CA GLN A 83 -6.75 6.34 -13.73
C GLN A 83 -7.25 7.78 -13.85
N ARG A 84 -8.51 7.98 -14.25
CA ARG A 84 -9.12 9.31 -14.41
C ARG A 84 -9.53 9.96 -13.09
N THR A 85 -9.97 9.16 -12.12
CA THR A 85 -10.60 9.65 -10.87
C THR A 85 -9.70 9.53 -9.65
N LEU A 86 -8.65 8.71 -9.72
CA LEU A 86 -7.79 8.31 -8.60
C LEU A 86 -8.53 7.64 -7.43
N LYS A 87 -9.78 7.23 -7.63
CA LYS A 87 -10.54 6.42 -6.65
C LYS A 87 -9.94 5.02 -6.51
N ARG A 88 -10.23 4.35 -5.39
CA ARG A 88 -9.81 2.95 -5.21
C ARG A 88 -10.62 2.06 -6.15
N LEU A 89 -9.97 1.03 -6.70
CA LEU A 89 -10.61 0.09 -7.61
C LEU A 89 -11.85 -0.55 -6.97
N GLY A 90 -11.77 -0.97 -5.70
CA GLY A 90 -12.92 -1.54 -4.99
C GLY A 90 -14.13 -0.61 -4.94
N ASP A 91 -13.92 0.68 -4.65
CA ASP A 91 -15.00 1.67 -4.60
C ASP A 91 -15.68 1.80 -5.97
N ILE A 92 -14.88 1.83 -7.05
CA ILE A 92 -15.40 1.89 -8.44
C ILE A 92 -16.23 0.64 -8.77
N LEU A 93 -15.74 -0.55 -8.37
CA LEU A 93 -16.43 -1.81 -8.65
C LEU A 93 -17.76 -1.93 -7.89
N VAL A 94 -17.82 -1.42 -6.65
CA VAL A 94 -19.05 -1.37 -5.84
C VAL A 94 -20.02 -0.33 -6.41
N GLU A 95 -19.55 0.88 -6.72
CA GLU A 95 -20.37 1.93 -7.36
C GLU A 95 -20.94 1.48 -8.72
N GLY A 96 -20.16 0.69 -9.48
CA GLY A 96 -20.56 0.12 -10.76
C GLY A 96 -21.46 -1.12 -10.67
N GLY A 97 -21.76 -1.62 -9.46
CA GLY A 97 -22.62 -2.80 -9.25
C GLY A 97 -21.99 -4.12 -9.70
N GLN A 98 -20.67 -4.17 -9.88
CA GLN A 98 -19.95 -5.36 -10.35
C GLN A 98 -19.60 -6.30 -9.19
N VAL A 99 -19.49 -5.76 -7.97
CA VAL A 99 -19.26 -6.50 -6.72
C VAL A 99 -20.12 -5.89 -5.61
N THR A 100 -20.52 -6.71 -4.64
CA THR A 100 -21.36 -6.34 -3.48
C THR A 100 -20.58 -6.37 -2.18
#